data_AF-A0A3D3XK48-F1
#
_entry.id   AF-A0A3D3XK48-F1
#
_cell.length_a   1.000
_cell.length_b   1.000
_cell.length_c   1.000
_cell.angle_alpha   90.00
_cell.angle_beta   90.00
_cell.angle_gamma   90.00
#
_symmetry.space_group_name_H-M   'P 1'
#
loop_
_entity.id
_entity.type
_entity.pdbx_description
1 polymer ?
#
loop_
_entity_poly.entity_id
_entity_poly.type
_entity_poly.pdbx_seq_one_letter_code
_entity_poly.pdbx_strand_id
1 'polypeptide(L)' 'TASTKFFIENVGLKERPILTVGESEDFVINGGIISIINENDHLALLTNPNAAKNSQLFLSNNLVKLSRQVSTHKGN' A
#
# COMPACT_ATOMS: atom_id res chain seq x y z
N THR A 1 -3.20 -13.42 16.84
CA THR A 1 -2.67 -12.55 15.76
C THR A 1 -1.29 -12.09 16.16
N ALA A 2 -0.26 -12.29 15.34
CA ALA A 2 1.07 -11.78 15.67
C ALA A 2 1.04 -10.24 15.70
N SER A 3 1.49 -9.64 16.80
CA SER A 3 1.51 -8.19 16.98
C SER A 3 2.58 -7.56 16.08
N THR A 4 2.33 -6.35 15.57
CA THR A 4 3.31 -5.54 14.83
C THR A 4 4.67 -5.47 15.55
N LYS A 5 4.66 -5.49 16.88
CA LYS A 5 5.85 -5.52 17.74
C LYS A 5 6.72 -6.77 17.51
N PHE A 6 6.10 -7.94 17.34
CA PHE A 6 6.80 -9.20 17.05
C PHE A 6 7.62 -9.11 15.76
N PHE A 7 7.03 -8.57 14.70
CA PHE A 7 7.71 -8.45 13.41
C PHE A 7 8.81 -7.39 13.43
N ILE A 8 8.58 -6.25 14.10
CA ILE A 8 9.62 -5.21 14.23
C ILE A 8 10.85 -5.77 14.97
N GLU A 9 10.63 -6.49 16.08
CA GLU A 9 11.70 -6.98 16.95
C GLU A 9 12.40 -8.25 16.41
N ASN A 10 11.67 -9.13 15.72
CA ASN A 10 12.20 -10.45 15.34
C ASN A 10 12.41 -10.63 13.83
N VAL A 11 11.82 -9.78 12.99
CA VAL A 11 11.88 -9.89 11.52
C VAL A 11 12.62 -8.70 10.88
N GLY A 12 12.97 -7.67 11.67
CA GLY A 12 13.76 -6.54 11.20
C GLY A 12 13.03 -5.73 10.13
N LEU A 13 11.73 -5.47 10.32
CA LEU A 13 10.90 -4.82 9.30
C LEU A 13 11.36 -3.40 8.93
N LYS A 14 12.07 -2.69 9.82
CA LYS A 14 12.51 -1.31 9.59
C LYS A 14 13.49 -1.15 8.42
N GLU A 15 14.26 -2.20 8.10
CA GLU A 15 15.31 -2.14 7.09
C GLU A 15 14.94 -2.89 5.80
N ARG A 16 13.70 -3.39 5.72
CA ARG A 16 13.26 -4.21 4.58
C ARG A 16 12.22 -3.47 3.75
N PRO A 17 12.35 -3.48 2.42
CA PRO A 17 11.32 -2.95 1.53
C PRO A 17 10.09 -3.88 1.59
N ILE A 18 9.09 -3.51 2.39
CA ILE A 18 7.90 -4.34 2.65
C ILE A 18 6.72 -3.80 1.87
N LEU A 19 6.08 -4.69 1.09
CA LEU A 19 4.84 -4.38 0.42
C LEU A 19 3.68 -4.55 1.40
N THR A 20 2.93 -3.48 1.63
CA THR A 20 1.73 -3.50 2.48
C THR A 20 0.48 -3.54 1.61
N VAL A 21 -0.42 -4.46 1.93
CA VAL A 21 -1.69 -4.69 1.22
C VAL A 21 -2.83 -4.66 2.22
N GLY A 22 -3.87 -3.90 1.91
CA GLY A 22 -5.10 -3.79 2.71
C GLY A 22 -6.35 -3.99 1.85
N GLU A 23 -7.52 -3.82 2.47
CA GLU A 23 -8.83 -4.12 1.86
C GLU A 23 -9.80 -2.93 1.91
N SER A 24 -9.31 -1.70 2.15
CA SER A 24 -10.14 -0.50 2.22
C SER A 24 -9.51 0.69 1.50
N GLU A 25 -10.32 1.62 0.99
CA GLU A 25 -9.77 2.83 0.35
C GLU A 25 -8.94 3.67 1.33
N ASP A 26 -9.40 3.78 2.57
CA ASP A 26 -8.71 4.51 3.63
C ASP A 26 -7.29 3.97 3.89
N PHE A 27 -7.02 2.70 3.62
CA PHE A 27 -5.71 2.12 3.85
C PHE A 27 -4.63 2.78 2.99
N VAL A 28 -4.88 2.96 1.69
CA VAL A 28 -3.93 3.63 0.78
C VAL A 28 -3.85 5.14 1.04
N ILE A 29 -4.94 5.75 1.50
CA ILE A 29 -4.98 7.17 1.91
C ILE A 29 -4.09 7.39 3.14
N ASN A 30 -4.12 6.46 4.11
CA ASN A 30 -3.36 6.54 5.35
C ASN A 30 -1.90 6.04 5.25
N GLY A 31 -1.39 5.83 4.03
CA GLY A 31 0.02 5.50 3.80
C GLY A 31 0.32 4.02 3.52
N GLY A 32 -0.71 3.18 3.37
CA GLY A 32 -0.56 1.84 2.79
C GLY A 32 -0.23 1.89 1.28
N ILE A 33 0.35 0.82 0.75
CA ILE A 33 0.84 0.81 -0.64
C ILE A 33 -0.23 0.36 -1.63
N ILE A 34 -0.88 -0.78 -1.38
CA ILE A 34 -1.94 -1.33 -2.24
C ILE A 34 -3.19 -1.56 -1.40
N SER A 35 -4.36 -1.28 -1.96
CA SER A 35 -5.61 -1.86 -1.48
C SER A 35 -6.33 -2.62 -2.56
N ILE A 36 -6.89 -3.74 -2.15
CA ILE A 36 -7.75 -4.58 -2.97
C ILE A 36 -9.16 -4.35 -2.47
N ILE A 37 -9.98 -3.68 -3.28
CA ILE A 37 -11.35 -3.32 -2.91
C ILE A 37 -12.34 -3.98 -3.86
N ASN A 38 -13.59 -4.12 -3.42
CA ASN A 38 -14.69 -4.41 -4.33
C ASN A 38 -15.32 -3.09 -4.77
N GLU A 39 -15.30 -2.83 -6.08
CA GLU A 39 -15.89 -1.67 -6.71
C GLU A 39 -16.81 -2.18 -7.83
N ASN A 40 -18.12 -1.93 -7.71
CA ASN A 40 -19.15 -2.40 -8.67
C ASN A 40 -19.11 -3.91 -8.95
N ASP A 41 -19.06 -4.75 -7.90
CA ASP A 41 -18.96 -6.22 -8.00
C ASP A 41 -17.69 -6.74 -8.71
N HIS A 42 -16.69 -5.87 -8.92
CA HIS A 42 -15.40 -6.22 -9.47
C HIS A 42 -14.28 -5.91 -8.49
N LEU A 43 -13.23 -6.75 -8.51
CA LEU A 43 -12.02 -6.52 -7.73
C LEU A 43 -11.21 -5.40 -8.37
N ALA A 44 -11.00 -4.32 -7.64
CA ALA A 44 -10.20 -3.17 -8.07
C ALA A 44 -8.95 -3.02 -7.20
N LEU A 45 -7.88 -2.55 -7.82
CA LEU A 45 -6.62 -2.23 -7.14
C LEU A 45 -6.51 -0.72 -6.99
N LEU A 46 -6.32 -0.27 -5.76
CA LEU A 46 -5.87 1.08 -5.47
C LEU A 46 -4.38 1.05 -5.16
N THR A 47 -3.61 1.98 -5.72
CA THR A 47 -2.18 2.10 -5.42
C THR A 47 -1.83 3.50 -4.95
N ASN A 48 -0.90 3.57 -4.00
CA ASN A 48 -0.23 4.79 -3.58
C ASN A 48 1.26 4.73 -3.97
N PRO A 49 1.62 5.24 -5.16
CA PRO A 49 3.01 5.21 -5.64
C PRO A 49 4.00 5.93 -4.71
N ASN A 50 3.54 6.95 -3.98
CA ASN A 50 4.38 7.67 -3.03
C ASN A 50 4.72 6.79 -1.82
N ALA A 51 3.75 6.04 -1.29
CA ALA A 51 3.99 5.08 -0.20
C ALA A 51 4.95 3.96 -0.64
N ALA A 52 4.83 3.47 -1.88
CA ALA A 52 5.77 2.50 -2.44
C ALA A 52 7.20 3.07 -2.49
N LYS A 53 7.36 4.27 -3.06
CA LYS A 53 8.66 4.94 -3.16
C LYS A 53 9.29 5.18 -1.80
N ASN A 54 8.51 5.63 -0.82
CA ASN A 54 8.98 5.86 0.56
C ASN A 54 9.41 4.56 1.26
N SER A 55 8.83 3.42 0.84
CA SER A 55 9.17 2.09 1.32
C SER A 55 10.26 1.41 0.50
N GLN A 56 10.98 2.17 -0.35
CA GLN A 56 12.02 1.68 -1.25
C GLN A 56 11.54 0.58 -2.22
N LEU A 57 10.24 0.59 -2.52
CA LEU A 57 9.63 -0.36 -3.45
C LEU A 57 9.40 0.29 -4.81
N PHE A 58 9.68 -0.49 -5.85
CA PHE A 58 9.37 -0.13 -7.22
C PHE A 58 8.11 -0.89 -7.66
N LEU A 59 7.02 -0.15 -7.92
CA LEU A 59 5.83 -0.71 -8.56
C LEU A 59 6.03 -0.70 -10.07
N SER A 60 5.86 -1.85 -10.71
CA SER A 60 5.97 -1.93 -12.17
C SER A 60 4.87 -1.09 -12.84
N ASN A 61 5.18 -0.50 -13.99
CA ASN A 61 4.21 0.25 -14.78
C ASN A 61 2.99 -0.59 -15.17
N ASN A 62 3.14 -1.91 -15.29
CA ASN A 62 2.02 -2.80 -15.60
C ASN A 62 1.02 -2.86 -14.44
N LEU A 63 1.50 -3.00 -13.21
CA LEU A 63 0.64 -2.99 -12.01
C LEU A 63 -0.04 -1.64 -11.85
N VAL A 64 0.71 -0.55 -12.04
CA VAL A 64 0.19 0.81 -11.94
C VAL A 64 -0.94 1.06 -12.95
N LYS A 65 -0.81 0.57 -14.19
CA LYS A 65 -1.84 0.68 -15.24
C LYS A 65 -3.11 -0.12 -14.94
N LEU A 66 -3.00 -1.21 -14.18
CA LEU A 66 -4.13 -2.04 -13.75
C LEU A 66 -4.85 -1.46 -12.52
N SER A 67 -4.27 -0.43 -11.89
CA SER A 67 -4.77 0.14 -10.64
C SER A 67 -5.25 1.57 -10.80
N ARG A 68 -6.21 1.97 -9.97
CA ARG A 68 -6.55 3.38 -9.77
C ARG A 68 -5.50 3.99 -8.82
N GLN A 69 -4.81 5.02 -9.29
CA GLN A 69 -3.82 5.73 -8.48
C GLN A 69 -4.51 6.70 -7.53
N VAL A 70 -4.13 6.66 -6.26
CA VAL A 70 -4.57 7.62 -5.25
C VAL A 70 -3.45 8.61 -4.99
N SER A 71 -3.73 9.89 -5.22
CA SER A 71 -2.86 10.99 -4.82
C SER A 71 -3.34 11.49 -3.47
N THR A 72 -2.53 11.34 -2.42
CA THR A 72 -2.81 11.99 -1.13
C THR A 72 -2.66 13.50 -1.32
N HIS A 73 -3.76 14.21 -1.52
CA HIS A 73 -3.75 15.67 -1.56
C HIS A 73 -3.43 16.16 -0.15
N LYS A 74 -2.23 16.69 0.05
CA LYS A 74 -1.86 17.36 1.30
C LYS A 74 -2.63 18.69 1.30
N GLY A 75 -3.78 18.71 1.98
CA GLY A 75 -4.53 19.95 2.19
C GLY A 75 -3.63 21.01 2.80
N ASN A 76 -3.70 22.22 2.23
CA ASN A 76 -3.08 23.43 2.76
C ASN A 76 -3.80 23.88 4.03
#